data_AF-A0A0M3JIL3-F1
#
_entry.id   AF-A0A0M3JIL3-F1
#
_cell.length_a   1.000
_cell.length_b   1.000
_cell.length_c   1.000
_cell.angle_alpha   90.00
_cell.angle_beta   90.00
_cell.angle_gamma   90.00
#
_symmetry.space_group_name_H-M   'P 1'
#
loop_
_entity.id
_entity.type
_entity.pdbx_description
1 polymer ?
#
loop_
_entity_poly.entity_id
_entity_poly.type
_entity_poly.pdbx_seq_one_letter_code
_entity_poly.pdbx_strand_id
1 'polypeptide(L)' 'LVVAKPLFNGDSEIDQLFKIFRILSTPTPKVWPGIEKLPDYNSAFPKWTEFLLPNHVPGLDDDGIDLITVIFLETFHS' A
#
# COMPACT_ATOMS: atom_id res chain seq x y z
N LEU A 1 16.49 -11.31 10.14
CA LEU A 1 16.47 -9.84 10.20
C LEU A 1 15.48 -9.36 9.15
N VAL A 2 14.34 -8.83 9.60
CA VAL A 2 13.38 -8.12 8.75
C VAL A 2 14.11 -6.91 8.15
N VAL A 3 13.89 -6.66 6.87
CA VAL A 3 14.58 -5.73 5.96
C VAL A 3 15.25 -4.53 6.66
N ALA A 4 16.57 -4.38 6.52
CA ALA A 4 17.35 -3.27 7.11
C ALA A 4 17.12 -1.90 6.40
N LYS A 5 16.14 -1.84 5.51
CA LYS A 5 15.73 -0.65 4.76
C LYS A 5 14.24 -0.43 4.96
N PRO A 6 13.79 0.83 5.11
CA PRO A 6 12.37 1.14 5.16
C PRO A 6 11.68 0.62 3.89
N LEU A 7 10.58 -0.11 4.07
CA LEU A 7 9.80 -0.70 2.98
C LEU A 7 9.22 0.36 2.04
N PHE A 8 8.94 1.54 2.59
CA PHE A 8 8.46 2.72 1.88
C PHE A 8 9.28 3.93 2.33
N ASN A 9 10.10 4.47 1.43
CA ASN A 9 10.96 5.61 1.70
C ASN A 9 10.52 6.82 0.89
N GLY A 10 9.34 7.36 1.17
CA GLY A 10 8.80 8.53 0.50
C GLY A 10 9.43 9.83 0.95
N ASP A 11 9.70 10.73 0.00
CA ASP A 11 10.29 12.05 0.26
C ASP A 11 9.21 13.16 0.40
N SER A 12 7.95 12.82 0.18
CA SER A 12 6.75 13.64 0.40
C SER A 12 5.53 12.75 0.67
N GLU A 13 4.42 13.32 1.14
CA GLU A 13 3.18 12.55 1.39
C GLU A 13 2.68 11.82 0.14
N ILE A 14 2.68 12.50 -1.02
CA ILE A 14 2.24 11.90 -2.29
C ILE A 14 3.21 10.82 -2.79
N ASP A 15 4.52 11.03 -2.60
CA ASP A 15 5.53 10.05 -2.99
C ASP A 15 5.48 8.81 -2.07
N GLN A 16 5.24 9.01 -0.77
CA GLN A 16 4.98 7.94 0.18
C GLN A 16 3.75 7.13 -0.24
N LEU A 17 2.64 7.80 -0.58
CA LEU A 17 1.42 7.16 -1.05
C LEU A 17 1.65 6.33 -2.32
N PHE A 18 2.35 6.90 -3.31
CA PHE A 18 2.64 6.21 -4.56
C PHE A 18 3.58 5.02 -4.37
N LYS A 19 4.57 5.11 -3.48
CA LYS A 19 5.44 3.98 -3.13
C LYS A 19 4.66 2.85 -2.47
N ILE A 20 3.71 3.18 -1.61
CA ILE A 20 2.80 2.21 -1.00
C ILE A 20 1.96 1.52 -2.07
N PHE A 21 1.25 2.28 -2.90
CA PHE A 21 0.38 1.71 -3.95
C PHE A 21 1.17 0.90 -4.99
N ARG A 22 2.43 1.27 -5.25
CA ARG A 22 3.27 0.53 -6.18
C ARG A 22 3.63 -0.87 -5.69
N ILE A 23 3.69 -1.09 -4.38
CA ILE A 23 4.03 -2.40 -3.80
C ILE A 23 2.76 -3.17 -3.42
N LEU A 24 1.74 -2.50 -2.87
CA LEU A 24 0.50 -3.11 -2.38
C LEU A 24 -0.62 -3.17 -3.43
N SER A 25 -0.40 -2.64 -4.63
CA SER A 25 -1.42 -2.24 -5.60
C SER A 25 -2.25 -1.02 -5.18
N THR A 26 -2.84 -0.32 -6.14
CA THR A 26 -3.74 0.79 -5.90
C THR A 26 -5.07 0.27 -5.34
N PRO A 27 -5.50 0.72 -4.16
CA PRO A 27 -6.77 0.32 -3.58
C PRO A 27 -7.93 0.71 -4.50
N THR A 28 -8.91 -0.20 -4.58
CA THR A 28 -10.15 -0.03 -5.35
C THR A 28 -11.33 0.12 -4.39
N PRO A 29 -12.49 0.64 -4.83
CA PRO A 29 -13.69 0.71 -4.00
C PRO A 29 -14.15 -0.64 -3.42
N LYS A 30 -13.68 -1.77 -3.98
CA LYS A 30 -13.95 -3.11 -3.45
C LYS A 30 -13.19 -3.39 -2.15
N VAL A 31 -11.95 -2.92 -2.04
CA VAL A 31 -11.09 -3.12 -0.86
C VAL A 31 -11.13 -1.94 0.10
N TRP A 32 -11.39 -0.74 -0.42
CA TRP A 32 -11.57 0.48 0.36
C TRP A 32 -12.84 1.22 -0.12
N PRO A 33 -14.01 0.86 0.44
CA PRO A 33 -15.27 1.50 0.08
C PRO A 33 -15.25 3.00 0.37
N GLY A 34 -15.55 3.81 -0.64
CA GLY A 34 -15.59 5.27 -0.49
C GLY A 34 -14.25 5.98 -0.70
N ILE A 35 -13.18 5.28 -1.10
CA ILE A 35 -11.88 5.90 -1.43
C ILE A 35 -12.01 7.08 -2.40
N GLU A 36 -12.92 7.00 -3.37
CA GLU A 36 -13.15 8.04 -4.37
C GLU A 36 -13.74 9.34 -3.79
N LYS A 37 -14.22 9.30 -2.54
CA LYS A 37 -14.82 10.44 -1.83
C LYS A 37 -13.82 11.16 -0.92
N LEU A 38 -12.61 10.64 -0.78
CA LEU A 38 -11.59 11.29 0.05
C LEU A 38 -11.17 12.61 -0.60
N PRO A 39 -10.92 13.66 0.20
CA PRO A 39 -10.54 14.97 -0.31
C PRO A 39 -9.26 14.93 -1.16
N ASP A 40 -8.34 14.03 -0.80
CA ASP A 40 -7.04 13.88 -1.46
C ASP A 40 -7.03 12.81 -2.56
N TYR A 41 -8.17 12.16 -2.82
CA TYR A 41 -8.28 11.23 -3.93
C TYR A 41 -8.34 11.96 -5.27
N ASN A 42 -7.48 11.56 -6.20
CA ASN A 42 -7.49 12.06 -7.56
C ASN A 42 -7.57 10.88 -8.55
N SER A 43 -8.58 10.90 -9.42
CA SER A 43 -8.78 9.88 -10.44
C SER A 43 -7.67 9.82 -11.50
N ALA A 44 -6.86 10.88 -11.60
CA ALA A 44 -5.67 10.94 -12.45
C ALA A 44 -4.43 10.28 -11.83
N PHE A 45 -4.49 9.82 -10.56
CA PHE A 45 -3.38 9.09 -9.96
C PHE A 45 -3.10 7.77 -10.71
N PRO A 46 -1.83 7.33 -10.77
CA PRO A 46 -1.51 6.06 -11.38
C PRO A 46 -2.21 4.90 -10.67
N LYS A 47 -2.65 3.93 -11.47
CA LYS A 47 -3.31 2.72 -10.97
C LYS A 47 -2.36 1.55 -11.14
N TRP A 48 -1.80 1.08 -10.03
CA TRP A 48 -0.97 -0.12 -9.95
C TRP A 48 -1.87 -1.32 -9.64
N THR A 49 -1.70 -2.40 -10.37
CA THR A 49 -2.48 -3.64 -10.20
C THR A 49 -1.65 -4.82 -9.73
N GLU A 50 -0.33 -4.68 -9.72
CA GLU A 50 0.61 -5.70 -9.29
C GLU A 50 0.79 -5.65 -7.77
N PHE A 51 0.69 -6.81 -7.12
CA PHE A 51 1.01 -6.98 -5.71
C PHE A 51 2.45 -7.51 -5.59
N LEU A 52 3.35 -6.64 -5.16
CA LEU A 52 4.81 -6.89 -5.12
C LEU A 52 5.36 -7.06 -3.70
N LEU A 53 4.50 -7.00 -2.67
CA LEU A 53 4.91 -7.15 -1.27
C LEU A 53 5.74 -8.44 -1.02
N PRO A 54 5.34 -9.63 -1.51
CA PRO A 54 6.11 -10.87 -1.26
C PRO A 54 7.54 -10.80 -1.80
N ASN A 55 7.74 -10.07 -2.90
CA ASN A 55 9.07 -9.87 -3.51
C ASN A 55 9.96 -8.95 -2.67
N HIS A 56 9.36 -8.03 -1.89
CA HIS A 56 10.09 -7.08 -1.05
C HIS A 56 10.36 -7.62 0.36
N VAL A 57 9.56 -8.59 0.82
CA VAL A 57 9.72 -9.24 2.14
C VAL A 57 9.85 -10.76 2.00
N PRO A 58 10.94 -11.27 1.37
CA PRO A 58 11.09 -12.72 1.11
C PRO A 58 11.23 -13.59 2.38
N GLY A 59 11.31 -12.97 3.56
CA GLY A 59 11.38 -13.66 4.85
C GLY A 59 10.06 -13.68 5.62
N LEU A 60 8.97 -13.17 5.05
CA LEU A 60 7.63 -13.27 5.61
C LEU A 60 6.86 -14.41 4.96
N ASP A 61 6.11 -15.15 5.77
CA ASP A 61 5.13 -16.12 5.32
C ASP A 61 3.81 -15.44 4.92
N ASP A 62 2.88 -16.23 4.40
CA ASP A 62 1.59 -15.74 3.91
C ASP A 62 0.81 -15.00 5.01
N ASP A 63 0.87 -15.48 6.25
CA ASP A 63 0.23 -14.83 7.41
C ASP A 63 0.83 -13.46 7.72
N GLY A 64 2.16 -13.34 7.65
CA GLY A 64 2.83 -12.04 7.78
C GLY A 64 2.47 -11.07 6.66
N ILE A 65 2.36 -11.57 5.43
CA ILE A 65 1.98 -10.77 4.25
C ILE A 65 0.53 -10.26 4.40
N ASP A 66 -0.38 -11.13 4.84
CA ASP A 66 -1.77 -10.78 5.12
C ASP A 66 -1.86 -9.73 6.22
N LEU A 67 -1.17 -9.93 7.34
CA LEU A 67 -1.16 -8.99 8.46
C LEU A 67 -0.69 -7.60 8.04
N ILE A 68 0.40 -7.51 7.26
CA ILE A 68 0.89 -6.22 6.75
C ILE A 68 -0.16 -5.58 5.85
N THR A 69 -0.76 -6.36 4.94
CA THR A 69 -1.78 -5.87 4.02
C THR A 69 -2.98 -5.28 4.77
N VAL A 70 -3.45 -5.98 5.81
CA VAL A 70 -4.56 -5.54 6.66
C VAL A 70 -4.19 -4.26 7.43
N ILE A 71 -3.04 -4.22 8.10
CA ILE A 71 -2.61 -3.04 8.89
C ILE A 71 -2.59 -1.79 8.02
N PHE A 72 -2.07 -1.89 6.79
CA PHE A 72 -2.03 -0.74 5.89
C PHE A 72 -3.44 -0.31 5.47
N LEU A 73 -4.32 -1.23 5.09
CA LEU A 73 -5.69 -0.90 4.68
C LEU A 73 -6.53 -0.29 5.81
N GLU A 74 -6.32 -0.73 7.06
CA GLU A 74 -6.98 -0.16 8.24
C GLU A 74 -6.46 1.24 8.58
N THR A 75 -5.15 1.48 8.43
CA THR A 75 -4.53 2.79 8.72
C THR A 75 -5.11 3.90 7.84
N PHE A 76 -5.52 3.58 6.61
CA PHE A 76 -6.07 4.54 5.68
C PHE A 76 -7.59 4.78 5.86
N HIS A 77 -8.31 3.94 6.59
CA HIS A 77 -9.74 4.11 6.83
C HIS A 77 -10.08 5.10 7.97
N SER A 78 -9.12 5.44 8.84
CA SER A 78 -9.31 6.33 10.00
C SER A 78 -8.93 7.78 9.72
#